data_AF-A0A7S1G8Y9-F1
#
_entry.id   AF-A0A7S1G8Y9-F1
#
_cell.length_a   1.000
_cell.length_b   1.000
_cell.length_c   1.000
_cell.angle_alpha   90.00
_cell.angle_beta   90.00
_cell.angle_gamma   90.00
#
_symmetry.space_group_name_H-M   'P 1'
#
loop_
_entity.id
_entity.type
_entity.pdbx_description
1 polymer ?
#
loop_
_entity_poly.entity_id
_entity_poly.type
_entity_poly.pdbx_seq_one_letter_code
_entity_poly.pdbx_strand_id
1 'polypeptide(L)'
;GAGADDVDMGGAEDAAGEAGASDGGEGSISRLLSSWTPDTHGEGGRRLFSATTHAAESDGFLDYTFRVAAKRLFGVDVPPGPLPFKKGRNADFREVALEVGGVKVLRFAKAYGFRNIQGVINKLKRGKCPYDFVEIMACPSGCVNGGGQIKVSEEG
;
A
#
# COMPACT_ATOMS: atom_id res chain seq x y z
N GLY A 1 32.27 -40.65 -14.76
CA GLY A 1 31.27 -40.57 -15.82
C GLY A 1 29.96 -40.14 -15.21
N ALA A 2 29.14 -39.42 -15.97
CA ALA A 2 28.15 -38.38 -15.57
C ALA A 2 28.86 -37.03 -15.36
N GLY A 3 28.78 -36.02 -16.24
CA GLY A 3 27.80 -35.71 -17.28
C GLY A 3 27.03 -34.48 -16.82
N ALA A 4 27.59 -33.29 -17.02
CA ALA A 4 26.95 -32.01 -16.77
C ALA A 4 26.52 -31.46 -18.13
N ASP A 5 25.21 -31.29 -18.33
CA ASP A 5 24.65 -30.68 -19.53
C ASP A 5 24.63 -29.16 -19.37
N ASP A 6 25.42 -28.51 -20.21
CA ASP A 6 25.40 -27.07 -20.48
C ASP A 6 24.11 -26.70 -21.21
N VAL A 7 23.35 -25.72 -20.69
CA VAL A 7 22.24 -25.11 -21.42
C VAL A 7 22.52 -23.63 -21.67
N ASP A 8 22.70 -23.36 -22.95
CA ASP A 8 22.90 -22.11 -23.67
C ASP A 8 21.76 -21.09 -23.45
N MET A 9 22.13 -19.84 -23.20
CA MET A 9 21.23 -18.68 -23.11
C MET A 9 21.64 -17.66 -24.18
N GLY A 10 21.22 -17.93 -25.41
CA GLY A 10 21.30 -16.99 -26.53
C GLY A 10 20.31 -15.84 -26.38
N GLY A 11 20.81 -14.62 -26.61
CA GLY A 11 20.04 -13.38 -26.60
C GLY A 11 19.12 -13.21 -27.81
N ALA A 12 18.15 -12.32 -27.65
CA ALA A 12 17.39 -11.74 -28.76
C ALA A 12 17.14 -10.25 -28.45
N GLU A 13 17.81 -9.42 -29.23
CA GLU A 13 17.64 -7.97 -29.32
C GLU A 13 16.46 -7.64 -30.25
N ASP A 14 15.89 -6.45 -30.01
CA ASP A 14 15.21 -5.55 -30.95
C ASP A 14 13.98 -6.00 -31.76
N ALA A 15 12.85 -5.35 -31.43
CA ALA A 15 11.82 -5.00 -32.40
C ALA A 15 11.17 -3.65 -32.01
N ALA A 16 11.82 -2.56 -32.40
CA ALA A 16 11.19 -1.25 -32.52
C ALA A 16 10.52 -1.15 -33.89
N GLY A 17 9.19 -1.01 -33.91
CA GLY A 17 8.40 -0.75 -35.11
C GLY A 17 7.76 0.64 -35.01
N GLU A 18 8.20 1.54 -35.87
CA GLU A 18 7.67 2.89 -36.05
C GLU A 18 6.24 2.89 -36.60
N ALA A 19 5.38 3.78 -36.10
CA ALA A 19 4.14 4.16 -36.77
C ALA A 19 3.89 5.67 -36.60
N GLY A 20 4.26 6.42 -37.65
CA GLY A 20 3.55 7.56 -38.25
C GLY A 20 2.96 8.64 -37.35
N ALA A 21 3.58 9.81 -37.40
CA ALA A 21 2.92 11.07 -37.05
C ALA A 21 1.92 11.49 -38.14
N SER A 22 0.69 11.81 -37.76
CA SER A 22 -0.16 12.72 -38.53
C SER A 22 -1.14 13.48 -37.63
N ASP A 23 -0.88 14.79 -37.53
CA ASP A 23 -1.79 15.92 -37.64
C ASP A 23 -2.96 16.14 -36.64
N GLY A 24 -2.88 17.33 -36.03
CA GLY A 24 -3.91 18.26 -35.57
C GLY A 24 -5.36 17.78 -35.36
N GLY A 25 -5.81 17.86 -34.10
CA GLY A 25 -7.22 17.94 -33.76
C GLY A 25 -7.42 18.22 -32.28
N GLU A 26 -7.65 19.48 -31.92
CA GLU A 26 -8.02 19.94 -30.58
C GLU A 26 -9.41 19.40 -30.21
N GLY A 27 -9.48 18.12 -29.85
CA GLY A 27 -10.67 17.41 -29.43
C GLY A 27 -10.75 17.33 -27.91
N SER A 28 -11.18 18.43 -27.29
CA SER A 28 -11.53 18.61 -25.87
C SER A 28 -11.47 17.36 -24.98
N ILE A 29 -10.55 17.43 -24.01
CA ILE A 29 -10.48 16.66 -22.76
C ILE A 29 -11.85 16.40 -22.09
N SER A 30 -12.88 17.21 -22.40
CA SER A 30 -14.26 17.00 -21.94
C SER A 30 -14.89 15.67 -22.38
N ARG A 31 -14.48 15.07 -23.52
CA ARG A 31 -15.03 13.78 -23.98
C ARG A 31 -14.46 12.58 -23.24
N LEU A 32 -13.22 12.67 -22.74
CA LEU A 32 -12.59 11.62 -21.93
C LEU A 32 -13.13 11.61 -20.49
N LEU A 33 -13.63 12.75 -20.01
CA LEU A 33 -14.26 12.87 -18.69
C LEU A 33 -15.69 12.31 -18.66
N SER A 34 -16.42 12.32 -19.79
CA SER A 34 -17.79 11.78 -19.87
C SER A 34 -17.88 10.26 -19.91
N SER A 35 -16.78 9.54 -20.18
CA SER A 35 -16.76 8.06 -20.14
C SER A 35 -16.44 7.51 -18.75
N TRP A 36 -16.24 8.38 -17.76
CA TRP A 36 -15.92 8.04 -16.37
C TRP A 36 -17.01 8.50 -15.38
N THR A 37 -18.27 8.57 -15.82
CA THR A 37 -19.38 8.64 -14.87
C THR A 37 -19.69 7.23 -14.39
N PRO A 38 -19.41 6.86 -13.13
CA PRO A 38 -19.79 5.55 -12.62
C PRO A 38 -21.30 5.43 -12.60
N ASP A 39 -21.83 4.40 -13.27
CA ASP A 39 -23.24 4.02 -13.19
C ASP A 39 -23.61 3.75 -11.72
N THR A 40 -24.45 4.60 -11.14
CA THR A 40 -24.93 4.45 -9.76
C THR A 40 -26.08 3.45 -9.62
N HIS A 41 -26.39 2.67 -10.64
CA HIS A 41 -27.43 1.65 -10.60
C HIS A 41 -26.96 0.34 -11.26
N GLY A 42 -26.37 -0.56 -10.46
CA GLY A 42 -26.04 -1.92 -10.87
C GLY A 42 -25.50 -2.76 -9.72
N GLU A 43 -26.22 -3.82 -9.34
CA GLU A 43 -25.95 -4.75 -8.22
C GLU A 43 -24.68 -5.63 -8.35
N GLY A 44 -23.67 -5.19 -9.10
CA GLY A 44 -22.42 -5.94 -9.33
C GLY A 44 -21.15 -5.13 -9.08
N GLY A 45 -21.26 -3.98 -8.41
CA GLY A 45 -20.15 -3.03 -8.25
C GLY A 45 -18.97 -3.62 -7.47
N ARG A 46 -17.85 -3.87 -8.16
CA ARG A 46 -16.53 -3.83 -7.53
C ARG A 46 -16.43 -2.46 -6.84
N ARG A 47 -16.70 -2.42 -5.53
CA ARG A 47 -16.46 -1.23 -4.72
C ARG A 47 -14.98 -0.90 -4.90
N LEU A 48 -14.70 0.22 -5.58
CA LEU A 48 -13.42 0.88 -5.48
C LEU A 48 -13.26 1.17 -3.99
N PHE A 49 -12.47 0.33 -3.32
CA PHE A 49 -11.97 0.65 -1.99
C PHE A 49 -10.98 1.79 -2.20
N SER A 50 -11.52 3.01 -2.25
CA SER A 50 -10.70 4.19 -2.03
C SER A 50 -10.00 3.99 -0.69
N ALA A 51 -8.67 4.00 -0.70
CA ALA A 51 -7.88 4.05 0.53
C ALA A 51 -8.18 5.31 1.37
N THR A 52 -9.08 6.18 0.90
CA THR A 52 -9.19 7.59 1.28
C THR A 52 -10.33 7.87 2.27
N THR A 53 -11.10 6.91 2.78
CA THR A 53 -12.12 7.27 3.80
C THR A 53 -11.49 7.56 5.18
N HIS A 54 -10.26 7.12 5.44
CA HIS A 54 -9.55 7.39 6.71
C HIS A 54 -8.08 7.80 6.59
N ALA A 55 -7.55 7.95 5.37
CA ALA A 55 -6.14 8.27 5.13
C ALA A 55 -6.01 9.26 3.97
N ALA A 56 -5.96 10.56 4.31
CA ALA A 56 -5.60 11.62 3.36
C ALA A 56 -4.07 11.72 3.18
N GLU A 57 -3.30 11.01 4.02
CA GLU A 57 -1.85 10.85 3.89
C GLU A 57 -1.48 9.36 3.82
N SER A 58 -0.20 9.05 3.72
CA SER A 58 0.38 7.73 3.43
C SER A 58 0.16 6.64 4.51
N ASP A 59 -0.94 6.68 5.26
CA ASP A 59 -1.30 5.75 6.34
C ASP A 59 -2.51 4.85 6.04
N GLY A 60 -2.99 4.83 4.79
CA GLY A 60 -4.10 3.96 4.35
C GLY A 60 -3.68 2.61 3.79
N PHE A 61 -2.39 2.41 3.49
CA PHE A 61 -1.96 1.25 2.72
C PHE A 61 -2.00 -0.04 3.55
N LEU A 62 -1.63 0.04 4.83
CA LEU A 62 -1.76 -1.10 5.75
C LEU A 62 -3.21 -1.56 5.89
N ASP A 63 -4.14 -0.61 5.97
CA ASP A 63 -5.57 -0.84 6.19
C ASP A 63 -6.19 -1.56 4.98
N TYR A 64 -5.91 -1.09 3.77
CA TYR A 64 -6.28 -1.76 2.53
C TYR A 64 -5.66 -3.18 2.43
N THR A 65 -4.34 -3.29 2.63
CA THR A 65 -3.61 -4.54 2.49
C THR A 65 -4.11 -5.59 3.48
N PHE A 66 -4.40 -5.19 4.72
CA PHE A 66 -4.92 -6.08 5.75
C PHE A 66 -6.27 -6.69 5.35
N ARG A 67 -7.22 -5.87 4.87
CA ARG A 67 -8.54 -6.39 4.44
C ARG A 67 -8.45 -7.29 3.22
N VAL A 68 -7.63 -6.91 2.23
CA VAL A 68 -7.43 -7.74 1.03
C VAL A 68 -6.76 -9.06 1.38
N ALA A 69 -5.74 -9.05 2.25
CA ALA A 69 -5.07 -10.26 2.71
C ALA A 69 -6.01 -11.16 3.53
N ALA A 70 -6.77 -10.58 4.47
CA ALA A 70 -7.76 -11.31 5.27
C ALA A 70 -8.78 -12.04 4.38
N LYS A 71 -9.31 -11.35 3.35
CA LYS A 71 -10.27 -11.91 2.42
C LYS A 71 -9.68 -12.97 1.49
N ARG A 72 -8.51 -12.69 0.89
CA ARG A 72 -7.91 -13.57 -0.11
C ARG A 72 -7.25 -14.81 0.49
N LEU A 73 -6.63 -14.68 1.65
CA LEU A 73 -5.85 -15.77 2.27
C LEU A 73 -6.70 -16.58 3.26
N PHE A 74 -7.67 -15.95 3.93
CA PHE A 74 -8.43 -16.58 5.02
C PHE A 74 -9.95 -16.53 4.83
N GLY A 75 -10.45 -15.93 3.74
CA GLY A 75 -11.90 -15.82 3.51
C GLY A 75 -12.62 -14.91 4.51
N VAL A 76 -11.89 -14.11 5.31
CA VAL A 76 -12.49 -13.24 6.33
C VAL A 76 -12.76 -11.86 5.73
N ASP A 77 -14.03 -11.47 5.72
CA ASP A 77 -14.44 -10.13 5.33
C ASP A 77 -14.36 -9.19 6.55
N VAL A 78 -13.43 -8.24 6.50
CA VAL A 78 -13.24 -7.25 7.56
C VAL A 78 -14.07 -6.02 7.20
N PRO A 79 -14.98 -5.55 8.07
CA PRO A 79 -15.87 -4.45 7.73
C PRO A 79 -15.11 -3.14 7.48
N PRO A 80 -15.71 -2.22 6.70
CA PRO A 80 -15.19 -0.86 6.57
C PRO A 80 -15.24 -0.14 7.94
N GLY A 81 -14.22 0.68 8.20
CA GLY A 81 -14.07 1.41 9.46
C GLY A 81 -12.71 1.15 10.13
N PRO A 82 -12.45 1.77 11.29
CA PRO A 82 -11.16 1.67 11.96
C PRO A 82 -10.81 0.23 12.34
N LEU A 83 -9.64 -0.25 11.93
CA LEU A 83 -9.13 -1.53 12.39
C LEU A 83 -8.86 -1.50 13.91
N PRO A 84 -8.98 -2.66 14.60
CA PRO A 84 -8.77 -2.76 16.04
C PRO A 84 -7.27 -2.71 16.38
N PHE A 85 -6.67 -1.53 16.25
CA PHE A 85 -5.26 -1.32 16.52
C PHE A 85 -4.97 -1.39 18.03
N LYS A 86 -3.97 -2.19 18.39
CA LYS A 86 -3.34 -2.19 19.70
C LYS A 86 -2.17 -1.20 19.71
N LYS A 87 -2.11 -0.33 20.72
CA LYS A 87 -0.92 0.51 20.95
C LYS A 87 0.25 -0.37 21.39
N GLY A 88 1.40 -0.18 20.76
CA GLY A 88 2.64 -0.82 21.12
C GLY A 88 3.33 -0.11 22.29
N ARG A 89 4.66 -0.01 22.22
CA ARG A 89 5.47 0.64 23.25
C ARG A 89 5.20 2.14 23.40
N ASN A 90 4.69 2.78 22.36
CA ASN A 90 4.31 4.20 22.32
C ASN A 90 3.14 4.40 21.35
N ALA A 91 2.61 5.62 21.27
CA ALA A 91 1.48 5.95 20.39
C ALA A 91 1.81 5.82 18.88
N ASP A 92 3.09 5.95 18.55
CA ASP A 92 3.67 5.92 17.20
C ASP A 92 3.97 4.50 16.68
N PHE A 93 3.64 3.49 17.48
CA PHE A 93 3.73 2.09 17.08
C PHE A 93 2.38 1.43 17.32
N ARG A 94 1.71 1.00 16.26
CA ARG A 94 0.39 0.37 16.35
C ARG A 94 0.42 -0.99 15.66
N GLU A 95 -0.28 -1.95 16.22
CA GLU A 95 -0.31 -3.32 15.72
C GLU A 95 -1.76 -3.75 15.50
N VAL A 96 -1.99 -4.58 14.50
CA VAL A 96 -3.27 -5.25 14.29
C VAL A 96 -3.00 -6.70 13.92
N ALA A 97 -3.86 -7.60 14.38
CA ALA A 97 -3.77 -9.01 14.05
C ALA A 97 -5.13 -9.54 13.61
N LEU A 98 -5.11 -10.49 12.68
CA LEU A 98 -6.26 -11.32 12.38
C LEU A 98 -6.14 -12.63 13.15
N GLU A 99 -7.19 -13.00 13.89
CA GLU A 99 -7.28 -14.28 14.57
C GLU A 99 -8.35 -15.14 13.91
N VAL A 100 -7.99 -16.38 13.56
CA VAL A 100 -8.89 -17.39 13.01
C VAL A 100 -8.69 -18.66 13.83
N GLY A 101 -9.77 -19.19 14.44
CA GLY A 101 -9.68 -20.37 15.29
C GLY A 101 -8.76 -20.21 16.50
N GLY A 102 -8.63 -19.00 17.05
CA GLY A 102 -7.75 -18.69 18.19
C GLY A 102 -6.26 -18.56 17.84
N VAL A 103 -5.90 -18.64 16.55
CA VAL A 103 -4.53 -18.49 16.07
C VAL A 103 -4.38 -17.16 15.33
N LYS A 104 -3.31 -16.41 15.62
CA LYS A 104 -2.94 -15.20 14.88
C LYS A 104 -2.36 -15.57 13.52
N VAL A 105 -3.16 -15.39 12.48
CA VAL A 105 -2.80 -15.77 11.11
C VAL A 105 -2.26 -14.61 10.27
N LEU A 106 -2.54 -13.37 10.66
CA LEU A 106 -1.90 -12.17 10.11
C LEU A 106 -1.51 -11.23 11.25
N ARG A 107 -0.32 -10.63 11.16
CA ARG A 107 0.21 -9.68 12.14
C ARG A 107 0.83 -8.51 11.41
N PHE A 108 0.18 -7.36 11.50
CA PHE A 108 0.55 -6.15 10.77
C PHE A 108 0.92 -5.06 11.77
N ALA A 109 1.84 -4.16 11.40
CA ALA A 109 2.24 -3.03 12.25
C ALA A 109 2.41 -1.72 11.47
N LYS A 110 2.05 -0.61 12.11
CA LYS A 110 2.41 0.75 11.71
C LYS A 110 3.53 1.25 12.61
N ALA A 111 4.60 1.78 12.01
CA ALA A 111 5.74 2.32 12.71
C ALA A 111 6.05 3.74 12.21
N TYR A 112 5.76 4.74 13.05
CA TYR A 112 6.14 6.12 12.82
C TYR A 112 7.44 6.45 13.54
N GLY A 113 8.32 7.24 12.90
CA GLY A 113 9.53 7.77 13.50
C GLY A 113 10.72 6.82 13.49
N PHE A 114 11.92 7.39 13.30
CA PHE A 114 13.17 6.64 13.15
C PHE A 114 13.45 5.64 14.28
N ARG A 115 13.14 6.00 15.54
CA ARG A 115 13.30 5.13 16.70
C ARG A 115 12.52 3.81 16.57
N ASN A 116 11.28 3.88 16.08
CA ASN A 116 10.44 2.70 15.89
C ASN A 116 10.94 1.88 14.70
N ILE A 117 11.34 2.56 13.61
CA ILE A 117 11.90 1.93 12.39
C ILE A 117 13.14 1.12 12.73
N GLN A 118 14.11 1.71 13.45
CA GLN A 118 15.30 1.00 13.91
C GLN A 118 14.94 -0.24 14.73
N GLY A 119 13.92 -0.14 15.58
CA GLY A 119 13.40 -1.27 16.36
C GLY A 119 12.88 -2.41 15.49
N VAL A 120 12.13 -2.11 14.43
CA VAL A 120 11.63 -3.10 13.47
C VAL A 120 12.79 -3.73 12.69
N ILE A 121 13.68 -2.91 12.12
CA ILE A 121 14.83 -3.39 11.34
C ILE A 121 15.74 -4.29 12.19
N ASN A 122 15.98 -3.94 13.45
CA ASN A 122 16.77 -4.78 14.35
C ASN A 122 16.10 -6.13 14.64
N LYS A 123 14.77 -6.19 14.73
CA LYS A 123 14.03 -7.47 14.85
C LYS A 123 14.12 -8.27 13.56
N LEU A 124 14.03 -7.62 12.40
CA LEU A 124 14.13 -8.27 11.08
C LEU A 124 15.53 -8.87 10.86
N LYS A 125 16.59 -8.10 11.10
CA LYS A 125 17.99 -8.58 11.01
C LYS A 125 18.28 -9.78 11.90
N ARG A 126 17.57 -9.91 13.02
CA ARG A 126 17.71 -11.03 13.98
C ARG A 126 16.82 -12.22 13.66
N GLY A 127 16.01 -12.17 12.58
CA GLY A 127 15.01 -13.19 12.27
C GLY A 127 13.89 -13.30 13.31
N LYS A 128 13.64 -12.23 14.08
CA LYS A 128 12.67 -12.18 15.20
C LYS A 128 11.56 -11.16 14.96
N CYS A 129 11.32 -10.76 13.72
CA CYS A 129 10.21 -9.87 13.39
C CYS A 129 8.90 -10.67 13.40
N PRO A 130 7.93 -10.35 14.27
CA PRO A 130 6.68 -11.10 14.36
C PRO A 130 5.61 -10.56 13.40
N TYR A 131 5.93 -9.65 12.49
CA TYR A 131 4.94 -9.05 11.59
C TYR A 131 5.16 -9.54 10.17
N ASP A 132 4.07 -9.84 9.49
CA ASP A 132 4.03 -10.26 8.08
C ASP A 132 4.05 -9.04 7.15
N PHE A 133 3.60 -7.90 7.67
CA PHE A 133 3.62 -6.61 6.99
C PHE A 133 3.89 -5.47 7.97
N VAL A 134 4.72 -4.50 7.56
CA VAL A 134 4.97 -3.28 8.34
C VAL A 134 4.90 -2.07 7.43
N GLU A 135 4.04 -1.12 7.78
CA GLU A 135 3.99 0.22 7.17
C GLU A 135 4.90 1.15 7.95
N ILE A 136 5.90 1.71 7.26
CA ILE A 136 6.94 2.57 7.85
C ILE A 136 6.73 4.00 7.37
N MET A 137 6.69 4.92 8.33
CA MET A 137 6.56 6.36 8.08
C MET A 137 7.61 7.12 8.89
N ALA A 138 8.32 8.05 8.26
CA ALA A 138 9.38 8.80 8.94
C ALA A 138 8.84 9.84 9.95
N CYS A 139 7.70 10.47 9.65
CA CYS A 139 7.06 11.47 10.49
C CYS A 139 5.68 10.97 10.99
N PRO A 140 5.28 11.32 12.23
CA PRO A 140 3.91 11.11 12.68
C PRO A 140 2.93 11.91 11.79
N SER A 141 1.80 11.28 11.45
CA SER A 141 0.82 11.78 10.46
C SER A 141 1.36 11.93 9.03
N GLY A 142 2.49 11.33 8.70
CA GLY A 142 2.97 11.28 7.32
C GLY A 142 3.49 12.61 6.76
N CYS A 143 3.41 12.76 5.43
CA CYS A 143 4.13 13.81 4.71
C CYS A 143 3.65 15.24 5.06
N VAL A 144 2.44 15.41 5.59
CA VAL A 144 1.90 16.73 5.95
C VAL A 144 2.44 17.33 7.23
N ASN A 145 3.36 16.65 7.91
CA ASN A 145 4.15 17.23 8.99
C ASN A 145 5.65 17.12 8.68
N GLY A 146 6.01 16.97 7.41
CA GLY A 146 7.39 16.81 6.98
C GLY A 146 8.20 18.09 7.23
N GLY A 147 9.46 17.95 7.66
CA GLY A 147 10.33 19.09 7.95
C GLY A 147 10.65 20.02 6.77
N GLY A 148 10.20 19.69 5.56
CA GLY A 148 10.29 20.54 4.37
C GLY A 148 9.06 21.42 4.11
N GLN A 149 8.05 21.40 4.99
CA GLN A 149 6.89 22.27 4.84
C GLN A 149 7.20 23.72 5.21
N ILE A 150 6.57 24.65 4.49
CA ILE A 150 6.62 26.08 4.80
C ILE A 150 5.91 26.29 6.14
N LYS A 151 6.62 26.86 7.10
CA LYS A 151 6.02 27.28 8.37
C LYS A 151 5.05 28.41 8.06
N VAL A 152 3.79 28.26 8.48
CA VAL A 152 2.86 29.40 8.52
C VAL A 152 3.46 30.47 9.40
N SER A 153 3.71 31.65 8.82
CA SER A 153 4.09 32.83 9.56
C SER A 153 2.88 33.29 10.36
N GLU A 154 2.97 33.26 11.69
CA GLU A 154 1.99 33.95 12.53
C GLU A 154 2.20 35.46 12.34
N GLU A 155 1.32 36.09 11.56
CA GLU A 155 1.12 37.53 11.62
C GLU A 155 0.25 37.81 12.85
N GLY A 156 0.86 38.47 13.84
CA GLY A 156 0.19 39.04 15.01
C GLY A 156 -0.26 40.47 14.76
#